data_AF-G2FNC2-F1
#
_entry.id   AF-G2FNC2-F1
#
_cell.length_a   1.000
_cell.length_b   1.000
_cell.length_c   1.000
_cell.angle_alpha   90.00
_cell.angle_beta   90.00
_cell.angle_gamma   90.00
#
_symmetry.space_group_name_H-M   'P 1'
#
loop_
_entity.id
_entity.type
_entity.pdbx_description
1 polymer ?
#
loop_
_entity_poly.entity_id
_entity_poly.type
_entity_poly.pdbx_seq_one_letter_code
_entity_poly.pdbx_strand_id
1 'polypeptide(L)'
;MEFERARNEEQKSIRRDQIIEAALKLYETEPFEKITLASIANELSFSRANLYKYVTTKEEIFLRILNSDLEKWVEQVYERLEKYDRLELKTFCRL
;
A
#
# COMPACT_ATOMS: atom_id res chain seq x y z
N MET A 1 13.34 -9.40 9.36
CA MET A 1 14.60 -8.84 9.88
C MET A 1 14.23 -7.89 11.02
N GLU A 2 14.66 -8.14 12.25
CA GLU A 2 14.24 -7.35 13.41
C GLU A 2 15.27 -6.25 13.69
N PHE A 3 14.84 -4.98 13.68
CA PHE A 3 15.70 -3.85 14.00
C PHE A 3 14.92 -2.82 14.82
N GLU A 4 15.58 -2.24 15.82
CA GLU A 4 14.95 -1.26 16.69
C GLU A 4 14.76 0.08 15.96
N ARG A 5 15.75 0.52 15.18
CA ARG A 5 15.74 1.78 14.42
C ARG A 5 16.15 1.55 12.97
N ALA A 6 15.37 2.09 12.03
CA ALA A 6 15.75 2.09 10.62
C ALA A 6 16.89 3.09 10.38
N ARG A 7 17.96 2.62 9.75
CA ARG A 7 19.18 3.41 9.48
C ARG A 7 19.49 3.52 7.99
N ASN A 8 19.17 2.50 7.21
CA ASN A 8 19.35 2.49 5.76
C ASN A 8 17.99 2.53 5.03
N GLU A 9 18.01 2.72 3.71
CA GLU A 9 16.78 2.83 2.91
C GLU A 9 15.95 1.55 2.91
N GLU A 10 16.58 0.37 2.93
CA GLU A 10 15.89 -0.92 3.02
C GLU A 10 15.06 -1.02 4.31
N GLN A 11 15.65 -0.70 5.45
CA GLN A 11 14.96 -0.67 6.75
C GLN A 11 13.85 0.38 6.79
N LYS A 12 14.04 1.54 6.15
CA LYS A 12 12.98 2.55 6.04
C LYS A 12 11.84 2.04 5.16
N SER A 13 12.14 1.29 4.10
CA SER A 13 11.11 0.63 3.28
C SER A 13 10.31 -0.36 4.10
N ILE A 14 10.98 -1.25 4.84
CA ILE A 14 10.32 -2.22 5.74
C ILE A 14 9.39 -1.50 6.74
N ARG A 15 9.80 -0.34 7.28
CA ARG A 15 8.92 0.45 8.16
C ARG A 15 7.70 1.01 7.45
N ARG A 16 7.84 1.48 6.20
CA ARG A 16 6.70 1.94 5.39
C ARG A 16 5.75 0.78 5.09
N ASP A 17 6.28 -0.39 4.76
CA ASP A 17 5.47 -1.58 4.47
C ASP A 17 4.69 -2.04 5.70
N GLN A 18 5.32 -2.04 6.88
CA GLN A 18 4.63 -2.32 8.16
C GLN A 18 3.47 -1.35 8.43
N ILE A 19 3.64 -0.06 8.13
CA ILE A 19 2.59 0.95 8.30
C ILE A 19 1.43 0.68 7.34
N ILE A 20 1.72 0.31 6.10
CA ILE A 20 0.71 -0.07 5.09
C ILE A 20 -0.07 -1.30 5.55
N GLU A 21 0.62 -2.35 6.00
CA GLU A 21 -0.01 -3.58 6.49
C GLU A 21 -0.93 -3.33 7.68
N ALA A 22 -0.48 -2.53 8.65
CA ALA A 22 -1.29 -2.12 9.79
C ALA A 22 -2.54 -1.33 9.37
N ALA A 23 -2.42 -0.43 8.40
CA ALA A 23 -3.55 0.34 7.88
C ALA A 23 -4.58 -0.54 7.15
N LEU A 24 -4.11 -1.51 6.34
CA LEU A 24 -4.97 -2.47 5.65
C LEU A 24 -5.73 -3.36 6.62
N LYS A 25 -5.06 -3.87 7.66
CA LYS A 25 -5.69 -4.69 8.71
C LYS A 25 -6.82 -3.94 9.43
N LEU A 26 -6.62 -2.66 9.72
CA LEU A 26 -7.69 -1.83 10.28
C LEU A 26 -8.82 -1.61 9.27
N TYR A 27 -8.49 -1.41 8.00
CA TYR A 27 -9.48 -1.20 6.93
C TYR A 27 -10.41 -2.41 6.69
N GLU A 28 -9.96 -3.63 6.99
CA GLU A 28 -10.79 -4.83 6.94
C GLU A 28 -11.93 -4.83 7.97
N THR A 29 -11.78 -4.08 9.08
CA THR A 29 -12.69 -4.15 10.23
C THR A 29 -13.33 -2.81 10.59
N GLU A 30 -12.79 -1.69 10.10
CA GLU A 30 -13.26 -0.35 10.37
C GLU A 30 -13.42 0.48 9.08
N PRO A 31 -14.46 1.34 9.01
CA PRO A 31 -14.59 2.27 7.90
C PRO A 31 -13.46 3.31 7.91
N PHE A 32 -13.04 3.76 6.72
CA PHE A 32 -11.94 4.71 6.49
C PHE A 32 -11.97 5.93 7.44
N GLU A 33 -13.15 6.48 7.68
CA GLU A 33 -13.37 7.68 8.49
C GLU A 33 -12.95 7.47 9.93
N LYS A 34 -13.11 6.25 10.47
CA LYS A 34 -12.77 5.89 11.84
C LYS A 34 -11.29 5.55 12.03
N ILE A 35 -10.60 5.17 10.97
CA ILE A 35 -9.16 4.90 11.02
C ILE A 35 -8.40 6.20 11.28
N THR A 36 -7.45 6.16 12.21
CA THR A 36 -6.59 7.28 12.57
C THR A 36 -5.13 6.84 12.60
N LEU A 37 -4.19 7.79 12.49
CA LEU A 37 -2.78 7.49 12.69
C LEU A 37 -2.47 6.93 14.09
N ALA A 38 -3.34 7.20 15.08
CA ALA A 38 -3.21 6.65 16.42
C ALA A 38 -3.60 5.17 16.46
N SER A 39 -4.70 4.77 15.83
CA SER A 39 -5.07 3.35 15.74
C SER A 39 -4.07 2.57 14.92
N ILE A 40 -3.58 3.12 13.80
CA ILE A 40 -2.50 2.50 13.01
C ILE A 40 -1.24 2.31 13.86
N ALA A 41 -0.85 3.32 14.66
CA ALA A 41 0.30 3.20 15.56
C ALA A 41 0.15 2.10 16.61
N ASN A 42 -1.07 1.80 17.07
CA ASN A 42 -1.32 0.75 18.06
C ASN A 42 -1.15 -0.67 17.49
N GLU A 43 -1.31 -0.85 16.18
CA GLU A 43 -1.07 -2.13 15.50
C GLU A 43 0.43 -2.39 15.24
N LEU A 44 1.28 -1.39 15.44
CA LEU A 44 2.70 -1.46 15.13
C LEU A 44 3.53 -1.83 16.37
N SER A 45 4.65 -2.50 16.14
CA SER A 45 5.63 -2.82 17.19
C SER A 45 6.48 -1.62 17.63
N PHE A 46 6.21 -0.42 17.11
CA PHE A 46 6.99 0.78 17.36
C PHE A 46 6.12 1.99 17.66
N SER A 47 6.72 2.99 18.32
CA SER A 47 5.98 4.13 18.87
C SER A 47 5.34 5.03 17.80
N ARG A 48 4.23 5.66 18.17
CA ARG A 48 3.54 6.69 17.37
C ARG A 48 4.48 7.84 16.93
N ALA A 49 5.41 8.25 17.79
CA ALA A 49 6.42 9.26 17.45
C ALA A 49 7.34 8.81 16.31
N ASN A 50 7.60 7.51 16.18
CA ASN A 50 8.39 6.95 15.09
C ASN A 50 7.56 6.82 13.81
N LEU A 51 6.27 6.48 13.89
CA LEU A 51 5.35 6.48 12.74
C LEU A 51 5.34 7.83 12.00
N TYR A 52 5.27 8.94 12.74
CA TYR A 52 5.26 10.29 12.15
C TYR A 52 6.54 10.65 11.36
N LYS A 53 7.60 9.84 11.43
CA LYS A 53 8.80 10.03 10.60
C LYS A 53 8.64 9.49 9.17
N TYR A 54 7.63 8.66 8.94
CA TYR A 54 7.41 7.98 7.66
C TYR A 54 6.17 8.45 6.93
N VAL A 55 5.17 8.93 7.67
CA VAL A 55 3.86 9.30 7.14
C VAL A 55 3.33 10.54 7.84
N THR A 56 2.65 11.39 7.08
CA THR A 56 2.09 12.66 7.60
C THR A 56 0.61 12.53 7.90
N THR A 57 -0.13 11.83 7.05
CA THR A 57 -1.59 11.69 7.15
C THR A 57 -2.02 10.25 6.83
N LYS A 58 -3.25 9.87 7.20
CA LYS A 58 -3.78 8.56 6.81
C LYS A 58 -4.01 8.50 5.31
N GLU A 59 -4.44 9.60 4.71
CA GLU A 59 -4.68 9.73 3.27
C GLU A 59 -3.42 9.42 2.49
N GLU A 60 -2.24 9.84 2.96
CA GLU A 60 -0.96 9.50 2.34
C GLU A 60 -0.74 7.97 2.28
N ILE A 61 -1.07 7.25 3.37
CA ILE A 61 -0.93 5.80 3.44
C ILE A 61 -1.85 5.13 2.42
N PHE A 62 -3.13 5.51 2.42
CA PHE A 62 -4.12 4.93 1.50
C PHE A 62 -3.86 5.31 0.04
N LEU A 63 -3.35 6.50 -0.25
CA LEU A 63 -2.93 6.87 -1.60
C LEU A 63 -1.76 6.02 -2.09
N ARG A 64 -0.81 5.66 -1.21
CA ARG A 64 0.29 4.76 -1.57
C ARG A 64 -0.22 3.35 -1.88
N ILE A 65 -1.16 2.85 -1.10
CA ILE A 65 -1.82 1.55 -1.34
C ILE A 65 -2.49 1.57 -2.73
N LEU A 66 -3.35 2.57 -2.96
CA LEU A 66 -4.05 2.73 -4.24
C LEU A 66 -3.09 2.86 -5.43
N ASN A 67 -2.01 3.63 -5.27
CA ASN A 67 -1.02 3.79 -6.33
C ASN A 67 -0.31 2.46 -6.64
N SER A 68 0.09 1.70 -5.62
CA SER A 68 0.72 0.38 -5.83
C SER A 68 -0.24 -0.61 -6.51
N ASP A 69 -1.51 -0.61 -6.13
CA ASP A 69 -2.50 -1.49 -6.74
C ASP A 69 -2.81 -1.08 -8.19
N LEU A 70 -2.88 0.22 -8.47
CA LEU A 70 -3.01 0.74 -9.83
C LEU A 70 -1.82 0.37 -10.70
N GLU A 71 -0.59 0.50 -10.20
CA GLU A 71 0.63 0.12 -10.93
C GLU A 71 0.61 -1.37 -11.29
N LYS A 72 0.29 -2.25 -10.31
CA LYS A 72 0.15 -3.69 -10.56
C LYS A 72 -0.97 -4.01 -11.54
N TRP A 73 -2.10 -3.32 -11.44
CA TRP A 73 -3.22 -3.52 -12.35
C TRP A 73 -2.85 -3.12 -13.78
N VAL A 74 -2.18 -1.98 -13.95
CA VAL A 74 -1.69 -1.51 -15.25
C VAL A 74 -0.69 -2.50 -15.84
N GLU A 75 0.25 -3.01 -15.04
CA GLU A 75 1.20 -4.05 -15.47
C GLU A 75 0.47 -5.31 -15.97
N GLN A 76 -0.49 -5.82 -15.20
CA GLN A 76 -1.31 -6.97 -15.60
C GLN A 76 -2.10 -6.71 -16.88
N VAL A 77 -2.62 -5.49 -17.07
CA VAL A 77 -3.32 -5.10 -18.30
C VAL A 77 -2.34 -5.14 -19.49
N TYR A 78 -1.14 -4.58 -19.34
CA TYR A 78 -0.11 -4.63 -20.38
C TYR A 78 0.29 -6.05 -20.74
N GLU A 79 0.58 -6.91 -19.75
CA GLU A 79 0.93 -8.32 -19.98
C GLU A 79 -0.17 -9.11 -20.71
N ARG A 80 -1.44 -8.81 -20.42
CA ARG A 80 -2.58 -9.44 -21.10
C ARG A 80 -2.70 -8.97 -22.54
N LEU A 81 -2.42 -7.70 -22.81
CA LEU A 81 -2.56 -7.09 -24.14
C LEU A 81 -1.35 -7.33 -25.05
N GLU A 82 -0.15 -7.51 -24.49
CA GLU A 82 1.09 -7.75 -25.25
C GLU A 82 1.00 -8.96 -26.20
N LYS A 83 0.13 -9.92 -25.87
CA LYS A 83 -0.09 -11.14 -26.67
C LYS A 83 -0.80 -10.91 -28.00
N TYR A 84 -1.20 -9.67 -28.29
CA TYR A 84 -2.05 -9.35 -29.43
C TYR A 84 -1.53 -8.14 -30.22
N ASP A 85 -1.08 -8.39 -31.45
CA ASP A 85 -0.74 -7.31 -32.40
C ASP A 85 -1.99 -6.50 -32.83
N ARG A 86 -3.15 -7.16 -32.82
CA ARG A 86 -4.46 -6.56 -33.06
C ARG A 86 -5.51 -7.30 -32.23
N LEU A 87 -6.31 -6.55 -31.48
CA LEU A 87 -7.40 -7.10 -30.69
C LEU A 87 -8.76 -6.79 -31.33
N GLU A 88 -9.56 -7.83 -31.58
CA GLU A 88 -10.95 -7.62 -32.00
C GLU A 88 -11.80 -7.13 -30.82
N LEU A 89 -12.78 -6.23 -31.07
CA LEU A 89 -13.64 -5.65 -30.04
C LEU A 89 -14.35 -6.71 -29.18
N LYS A 90 -14.82 -7.80 -29.81
CA LYS A 90 -15.48 -8.92 -29.09
C LYS A 90 -14.55 -9.63 -28.10
N THR A 91 -13.24 -9.62 -28.37
CA THR A 91 -12.22 -10.21 -27.52
C THR A 91 -11.81 -9.23 -26.42
N PHE A 92 -11.71 -7.94 -26.75
CA PHE A 92 -11.48 -6.87 -25.77
C PHE A 92 -12.52 -6.85 -24.65
N CYS A 93 -13.81 -6.90 -24.98
CA CYS A 93 -14.89 -6.84 -24.00
C CYS A 93 -15.01 -8.09 -23.09
N ARG A 94 -14.20 -9.14 -23.32
CA ARG A 94 -14.18 -10.38 -22.55
C ARG A 94 -12.89 -10.58 -21.75
N LEU A 95 -11.92 -9.68 -21.89
CA LEU A 95 -10.75 -9.60 -21.01
C LEU A 95 -11.17 -9.05 -19.65
#